data_AF-A0AAV2HIG1-F1
#
_entry.id   AF-A0AAV2HIG1-F1
#
_cell.length_a   1.000
_cell.length_b   1.000
_cell.length_c   1.000
_cell.angle_alpha   90.00
_cell.angle_beta   90.00
_cell.angle_gamma   90.00
#
_symmetry.space_group_name_H-M   'P 1'
#
loop_
_entity.id
_entity.type
_entity.pdbx_description
1 polymer ?
#
loop_
_entity_poly.entity_id
_entity_poly.type
_entity_poly.pdbx_seq_one_letter_code
_entity_poly.pdbx_strand_id
1 'polypeptide(L)'
;MAWYADDMYQSLFAQLIGAGDVPLLQTISPCKSDDPVCNCPRQLSGRSDVLMFELLLSENLTLSNQQVDAILSLSESIPESDVIFLSASSSNHYDEMQAMFHNLHTVVSPLMPDMRVVFFDIGLTETQRIQTEKYCRCHVIRFPFEKFRPLLEDRFCYFWKPLIIRALIGKVRKGLVYQDSSVRWTSHIKPLLERGAAFGLQYHVSDVPPNVSVDRLKQMSNFFGEELCAFRHFPELDGSNGIFGNLPFVIRALIEPWAKCALDAACMCPDQPEAAGSLGDQLSDGHRSHGFDRATLKIVAAKLFDNALRRVITLDNKAIDTVRRGLAMPDYFNSIVNKSAGHEK
;
A
#
# COMPACT_ATOMS: atom_id res chain seq x y z
N MET A 1 -6.16 3.76 28.08
CA MET A 1 -6.41 3.66 26.62
C MET A 1 -7.02 4.92 26.05
N ALA A 2 -8.08 5.51 26.63
CA ALA A 2 -8.67 6.78 26.15
C ALA A 2 -7.65 7.94 26.06
N TRP A 3 -6.88 8.20 27.11
CA TRP A 3 -5.83 9.25 27.12
C TRP A 3 -4.78 9.08 26.01
N TYR A 4 -4.40 7.85 25.69
CA TYR A 4 -3.43 7.56 24.63
C TYR A 4 -4.01 7.86 23.24
N ALA A 5 -5.28 7.52 23.02
CA ALA A 5 -5.96 7.81 21.77
C ALA A 5 -6.23 9.33 21.61
N ASP A 6 -6.48 10.06 22.70
CA ASP A 6 -6.55 11.53 22.70
C ASP A 6 -5.20 12.15 22.28
N ASP A 7 -4.08 11.71 22.85
CA ASP A 7 -2.75 12.21 22.48
C ASP A 7 -2.43 11.92 21.00
N MET A 8 -2.83 10.75 20.49
CA MET A 8 -2.69 10.41 19.07
C MET A 8 -3.58 11.27 18.17
N TYR A 9 -4.82 11.55 18.59
CA TYR A 9 -5.70 12.49 17.88
C TYR A 9 -5.07 13.88 17.81
N GLN A 10 -4.56 14.39 18.94
CA GLN A 10 -3.90 15.69 18.99
C GLN A 10 -2.64 15.72 18.13
N SER A 11 -1.86 14.64 18.10
CA SER A 11 -0.69 14.50 17.23
C SER A 11 -1.07 14.53 15.74
N LEU A 12 -2.08 13.74 15.34
CA LEU A 12 -2.62 13.75 13.98
C LEU A 12 -3.16 15.14 13.61
N PHE A 13 -3.96 15.75 14.48
CA PHE A 13 -4.55 17.07 14.27
C PHE A 13 -3.47 18.15 14.15
N ALA A 14 -2.45 18.13 15.01
CA ALA A 14 -1.31 19.03 14.96
C ALA A 14 -0.48 18.86 13.68
N GLN A 15 -0.29 17.64 13.20
CA GLN A 15 0.40 17.40 11.92
C GLN A 15 -0.42 17.85 10.71
N LEU A 16 -1.74 17.61 10.76
CA LEU A 16 -2.64 18.03 9.69
C LEU A 16 -2.81 19.55 9.65
N ILE A 17 -2.78 20.27 10.78
CA ILE A 17 -2.95 21.74 10.84
C ILE A 17 -1.62 22.50 10.79
N GLY A 18 -0.55 21.96 11.36
CA GLY A 18 0.76 22.62 11.48
C GLY A 18 1.59 22.64 10.18
N ALA A 19 1.24 21.79 9.22
CA ALA A 19 1.81 21.90 7.88
C ALA A 19 1.06 23.01 7.11
N GLY A 20 1.70 24.17 6.99
CA GLY A 20 1.18 25.32 6.23
C GLY A 20 0.78 24.97 4.79
N ASP A 21 0.10 25.93 4.14
CA ASP A 21 -0.56 25.84 2.83
C ASP A 21 0.16 24.97 1.78
N VAL A 22 -0.05 23.65 1.83
CA VAL A 22 0.26 22.76 0.71
C VAL A 22 -0.81 23.02 -0.34
N PRO A 23 -0.43 23.35 -1.60
CA PRO A 23 -1.40 23.62 -2.66
C PRO A 23 -2.42 22.49 -2.75
N LEU A 24 -3.68 22.84 -2.52
CA LEU A 24 -4.82 21.95 -2.72
C LEU A 24 -4.78 21.46 -4.16
N LEU A 25 -4.63 20.15 -4.34
CA LEU A 25 -4.75 19.53 -5.66
C LEU A 25 -6.15 19.81 -6.20
N GLN A 26 -6.20 20.03 -7.52
CA GLN A 26 -7.44 20.23 -8.27
C GLN A 26 -8.46 19.18 -7.85
N THR A 27 -9.64 19.68 -7.50
CA THR A 27 -10.74 18.94 -6.93
C THR A 27 -11.06 17.72 -7.80
N ILE A 28 -10.84 16.52 -7.26
CA ILE A 28 -11.65 15.36 -7.65
C ILE A 28 -13.09 15.81 -7.44
N SER A 29 -13.84 15.89 -8.54
CA SER A 29 -15.22 16.39 -8.52
C SER A 29 -16.00 15.55 -7.51
N PRO A 30 -16.63 16.16 -6.50
CA PRO A 30 -17.49 15.41 -5.60
C PRO A 30 -18.59 14.72 -6.42
N CYS A 31 -18.94 13.51 -5.99
CA CYS A 31 -20.10 12.75 -6.46
C CYS A 31 -21.32 13.72 -6.48
N LYS A 32 -21.97 13.89 -7.64
CA LYS A 32 -23.07 14.86 -7.79
C LYS A 32 -24.29 14.37 -7.01
N SER A 33 -24.96 15.25 -6.28
CA SER A 33 -26.14 14.95 -5.43
C SER A 33 -27.28 14.25 -6.18
N ASP A 34 -27.37 14.48 -7.50
CA ASP A 34 -28.47 14.03 -8.33
C ASP A 34 -28.21 12.65 -8.97
N ASP A 35 -27.05 12.06 -8.69
CA ASP A 35 -26.72 10.70 -9.11
C ASP A 35 -27.31 9.69 -8.09
N PRO A 36 -28.23 8.79 -8.52
CA PRO A 36 -28.79 7.75 -7.65
C PRO A 36 -27.73 6.87 -6.97
N VAL A 37 -26.52 6.78 -7.56
CA VAL A 37 -25.36 6.05 -7.02
C VAL A 37 -24.72 6.77 -5.83
N CYS A 38 -24.89 8.09 -5.70
CA CYS A 38 -24.37 8.88 -4.58
C CYS A 38 -25.36 8.95 -3.39
N ASN A 39 -26.55 8.34 -3.49
CA ASN A 39 -27.55 8.33 -2.43
C ASN A 39 -27.27 7.19 -1.44
N CYS A 40 -26.35 7.40 -0.49
CA CYS A 40 -26.08 6.44 0.58
C CYS A 40 -26.97 6.75 1.79
N PRO A 41 -27.80 5.81 2.27
CA PRO A 41 -28.72 6.04 3.39
C PRO A 41 -28.00 6.28 4.73
N ARG A 42 -26.69 6.01 4.79
CA ARG A 42 -25.81 6.31 5.94
C ARG A 42 -24.53 6.96 5.43
N GLN A 43 -24.28 8.21 5.82
CA GLN A 43 -22.93 8.76 5.71
C GLN A 43 -22.01 8.08 6.74
N LEU A 44 -20.69 8.27 6.61
CA LEU A 44 -19.71 7.76 7.58
C LEU A 44 -20.22 8.02 9.00
N SER A 45 -20.22 6.96 9.81
CA SER A 45 -21.02 6.86 11.02
C SER A 45 -20.44 7.64 12.21
N GLY A 46 -20.11 8.92 12.04
CA GLY A 46 -19.67 9.76 13.16
C GLY A 46 -18.84 10.97 12.76
N ARG A 47 -18.49 11.76 13.78
CA ARG A 47 -17.44 12.78 13.67
C ARG A 47 -16.08 12.09 13.46
N SER A 48 -15.13 12.76 12.80
CA SER A 48 -13.83 12.19 12.44
C SER A 48 -13.02 11.71 13.66
N ASP A 49 -13.22 12.30 14.84
CA ASP A 49 -12.64 11.83 16.10
C ASP A 49 -13.17 10.44 16.50
N VAL A 50 -14.49 10.23 16.41
CA VAL A 50 -15.14 8.94 16.75
C VAL A 50 -14.64 7.82 15.85
N LEU A 51 -14.56 8.05 14.53
CA LEU A 51 -14.07 7.07 13.58
C LEU A 51 -12.61 6.71 13.84
N MET A 52 -11.78 7.69 14.19
CA MET A 52 -10.40 7.45 14.57
C MET A 52 -10.29 6.66 15.89
N PHE A 53 -11.11 6.97 16.90
CA PHE A 53 -11.16 6.19 18.13
C PHE A 53 -11.57 4.74 17.88
N GLU A 54 -12.50 4.50 16.96
CA GLU A 54 -12.88 3.14 16.57
C GLU A 54 -11.70 2.38 15.98
N LEU A 55 -10.94 3.00 15.07
CA LEU A 55 -9.71 2.40 14.51
C LEU A 55 -8.68 2.07 15.59
N LEU A 56 -8.56 2.90 16.64
CA LEU A 56 -7.56 2.75 17.70
C LEU A 56 -7.96 1.83 18.83
N LEU A 57 -9.26 1.76 19.16
CA LEU A 57 -9.77 1.11 20.37
C LEU A 57 -10.56 -0.17 20.08
N SER A 58 -10.93 -0.43 18.82
CA SER A 58 -11.62 -1.67 18.46
C SER A 58 -10.67 -2.86 18.56
N GLU A 59 -11.02 -3.83 19.40
CA GLU A 59 -10.30 -5.10 19.51
C GLU A 59 -10.32 -5.88 18.19
N ASN A 60 -11.39 -5.74 17.40
CA ASN A 60 -11.52 -6.38 16.09
C ASN A 60 -10.56 -5.78 15.05
N LEU A 61 -10.07 -4.56 15.26
CA LEU A 61 -9.13 -3.86 14.37
C LEU A 61 -7.69 -3.85 14.90
N THR A 62 -7.47 -4.40 16.10
CA THR A 62 -6.15 -4.48 16.72
C THR A 62 -5.52 -5.86 16.50
N LEU A 63 -4.22 -5.88 16.18
CA LEU A 63 -3.45 -7.12 16.10
C LEU A 63 -3.21 -7.69 17.50
N SER A 64 -3.31 -9.01 17.67
CA SER A 64 -2.85 -9.65 18.89
C SER A 64 -1.31 -9.63 18.99
N ASN A 65 -0.76 -9.77 20.20
CA ASN A 65 0.70 -9.83 20.37
C ASN A 65 1.34 -10.92 19.50
N GLN A 66 0.72 -12.10 19.42
CA GLN A 66 1.19 -13.19 18.56
C GLN A 66 1.20 -12.79 17.07
N GLN A 67 0.18 -12.06 16.60
CA GLN A 67 0.15 -11.56 15.23
C GLN A 67 1.23 -10.50 14.99
N VAL A 68 1.44 -9.59 15.94
CA VAL A 68 2.51 -8.58 15.88
C VAL A 68 3.87 -9.26 15.81
N ASP A 69 4.17 -10.19 16.72
CA ASP A 69 5.45 -10.92 16.74
C ASP A 69 5.65 -11.72 15.45
N ALA A 70 4.59 -12.37 14.96
CA ALA A 70 4.64 -13.10 13.71
C ALA A 70 5.03 -12.21 12.52
N ILE A 71 4.41 -11.01 12.42
CA ILE A 71 4.69 -10.01 11.39
C ILE A 71 6.09 -9.42 11.55
N LEU A 72 6.47 -9.01 12.76
CA LEU A 72 7.76 -8.37 13.02
C LEU A 72 8.94 -9.29 12.72
N SER A 73 8.76 -10.61 12.86
CA SER A 73 9.78 -11.59 12.48
C SER A 73 10.18 -11.50 11.00
N LEU A 74 9.32 -10.95 10.13
CA LEU A 74 9.65 -10.75 8.70
C LEU A 74 10.78 -9.74 8.49
N SER A 75 11.08 -8.91 9.51
CA SER A 75 12.05 -7.82 9.44
C SER A 75 13.24 -7.98 10.39
N GLU A 76 13.36 -9.13 11.08
CA GLU A 76 14.38 -9.36 12.11
C GLU A 76 15.81 -9.10 11.60
N SER A 77 16.12 -9.60 10.40
CA SER A 77 17.42 -9.44 9.76
C SER A 77 17.63 -8.10 9.06
N ILE A 78 16.60 -7.24 9.01
CA ILE A 78 16.64 -5.97 8.31
C ILE A 78 17.13 -4.86 9.27
N PRO A 79 18.26 -4.19 8.95
CA PRO A 79 18.74 -3.09 9.76
C PRO A 79 17.84 -1.86 9.58
N GLU A 80 17.92 -0.94 10.53
CA GLU A 80 17.28 0.37 10.39
C GLU A 80 17.90 1.18 9.23
N SER A 81 17.09 2.02 8.59
CA SER A 81 17.52 2.94 7.52
C SER A 81 16.75 4.26 7.60
N ASP A 82 17.22 5.29 6.90
CA ASP A 82 16.45 6.51 6.71
C ASP A 82 15.22 6.21 5.84
N VAL A 83 15.44 5.55 4.71
CA VAL A 83 14.43 5.20 3.73
C VAL A 83 14.57 3.74 3.36
N ILE A 84 13.45 3.02 3.33
CA ILE A 84 13.37 1.67 2.77
C ILE A 84 12.42 1.70 1.57
N PHE A 85 12.90 1.23 0.43
CA PHE A 85 12.06 0.85 -0.70
C PHE A 85 11.67 -0.61 -0.55
N LEU A 86 10.38 -0.86 -0.48
CA LEU A 86 9.77 -2.16 -0.27
C LEU A 86 9.02 -2.57 -1.52
N SER A 87 9.24 -3.80 -1.98
CA SER A 87 8.47 -4.41 -3.06
C SER A 87 8.31 -5.91 -2.84
N ALA A 88 7.43 -6.53 -3.62
CA ALA A 88 7.27 -7.98 -3.69
C ALA A 88 6.84 -8.40 -5.09
N SER A 89 7.29 -9.57 -5.55
CA SER A 89 6.89 -10.09 -6.86
C SER A 89 6.93 -11.61 -6.92
N SER A 90 6.07 -12.18 -7.76
CA SER A 90 6.10 -13.58 -8.18
C SER A 90 6.59 -13.70 -9.63
N SER A 91 6.82 -14.95 -10.06
CA SER A 91 7.41 -15.29 -11.36
C SER A 91 6.70 -14.66 -12.57
N ASN A 92 5.37 -14.51 -12.51
CA ASN A 92 4.56 -13.92 -13.57
C ASN A 92 4.72 -12.40 -13.74
N HIS A 93 5.49 -11.74 -12.86
CA HIS A 93 5.85 -10.32 -12.92
C HIS A 93 7.39 -10.13 -12.91
N TYR A 94 8.17 -11.18 -13.17
CA TYR A 94 9.63 -11.14 -13.04
C TYR A 94 10.31 -10.11 -13.95
N ASP A 95 9.88 -9.99 -15.21
CA ASP A 95 10.50 -9.04 -16.15
C ASP A 95 10.09 -7.58 -15.85
N GLU A 96 8.90 -7.38 -15.29
CA GLU A 96 8.49 -6.07 -14.78
C GLU A 96 9.31 -5.69 -13.54
N MET A 97 9.54 -6.65 -12.64
CA MET A 97 10.37 -6.49 -11.46
C MET A 97 11.82 -6.14 -11.83
N GLN A 98 12.39 -6.79 -12.85
CA GLN A 98 13.72 -6.44 -13.37
C GLN A 98 13.79 -4.98 -13.83
N ALA A 99 12.77 -4.49 -14.54
CA ALA A 99 12.68 -3.09 -14.95
C ALA A 99 12.47 -2.13 -13.75
N MET A 100 11.77 -2.55 -12.70
CA MET A 100 11.68 -1.80 -11.44
C MET A 100 13.07 -1.65 -10.81
N PHE A 101 13.84 -2.73 -10.70
CA PHE A 101 15.20 -2.66 -10.17
C PHE A 101 16.13 -1.83 -11.06
N HIS A 102 15.96 -1.87 -12.38
CA HIS A 102 16.68 -0.96 -13.28
C HIS A 102 16.42 0.50 -12.89
N ASN A 103 15.16 0.89 -12.74
CA ASN A 103 14.79 2.25 -12.33
C ASN A 103 15.30 2.60 -10.93
N LEU A 104 15.22 1.68 -9.97
CA LEU A 104 15.81 1.88 -8.64
C LEU A 104 17.31 2.15 -8.74
N HIS A 105 18.06 1.36 -9.51
CA HIS A 105 19.51 1.51 -9.64
C HIS A 105 19.94 2.77 -10.39
N THR A 106 19.21 3.16 -11.44
CA THR A 106 19.65 4.23 -12.36
C THR A 106 19.04 5.59 -12.06
N VAL A 107 17.87 5.63 -11.41
CA VAL A 107 17.18 6.89 -11.09
C VAL A 107 17.15 7.15 -9.59
N VAL A 108 16.74 6.17 -8.78
CA VAL A 108 16.47 6.40 -7.35
C VAL A 108 17.75 6.36 -6.51
N SER A 109 18.61 5.35 -6.68
CA SER A 109 19.87 5.22 -5.92
C SER A 109 20.77 6.45 -6.03
N PRO A 110 20.96 7.09 -7.21
CA PRO A 110 21.74 8.33 -7.29
C PRO A 110 21.14 9.50 -6.51
N LEU A 111 19.83 9.53 -6.32
CA LEU A 111 19.11 10.59 -5.60
C LEU A 111 19.08 10.36 -4.09
N MET A 112 19.13 9.09 -3.67
CA MET A 112 19.02 8.63 -2.28
C MET A 112 20.04 7.50 -2.03
N PRO A 113 21.35 7.82 -1.96
CA PRO A 113 22.40 6.80 -1.86
C PRO A 113 22.31 5.96 -0.59
N ASP A 114 21.75 6.50 0.49
CA ASP A 114 21.59 5.82 1.79
C ASP A 114 20.29 5.02 1.91
N MET A 115 19.51 4.91 0.82
CA MET A 115 18.29 4.10 0.84
C MET A 115 18.63 2.61 0.92
N ARG A 116 17.75 1.83 1.56
CA ARG A 116 17.80 0.37 1.52
C ARG A 116 16.67 -0.14 0.65
N VAL A 117 16.90 -1.24 -0.06
CA VAL A 117 15.85 -1.94 -0.79
C VAL A 117 15.59 -3.28 -0.11
N VAL A 118 14.32 -3.57 0.17
CA VAL A 118 13.87 -4.86 0.68
C VAL A 118 12.84 -5.43 -0.29
N PHE A 119 13.03 -6.67 -0.70
CA PHE A 119 12.22 -7.34 -1.69
C PHE A 119 11.69 -8.66 -1.14
N PHE A 120 10.37 -8.84 -1.17
CA PHE A 120 9.73 -10.09 -0.77
C PHE A 120 9.50 -10.98 -2.00
N ASP A 121 10.13 -12.15 -2.00
CA ASP A 121 9.82 -13.25 -2.91
C ASP A 121 8.47 -13.87 -2.48
N ILE A 122 7.44 -13.64 -3.30
CA ILE A 122 6.08 -14.19 -3.12
C ILE A 122 5.77 -15.29 -4.16
N GLY A 123 6.80 -15.86 -4.79
CA GLY A 123 6.67 -16.97 -5.73
C GLY A 123 7.50 -16.83 -7.00
N LEU A 124 8.76 -16.40 -6.87
CA LEU A 124 9.79 -16.55 -7.90
C LEU A 124 10.17 -18.03 -8.07
N THR A 125 10.64 -18.40 -9.26
CA THR A 125 11.34 -19.68 -9.44
C THR A 125 12.71 -19.63 -8.76
N GLU A 126 13.30 -20.79 -8.47
CA GLU A 126 14.61 -20.87 -7.82
C GLU A 126 15.68 -20.08 -8.60
N THR A 127 15.72 -20.24 -9.94
CA THR A 127 16.65 -19.51 -10.80
C THR A 127 16.43 -18.01 -10.75
N GLN A 128 15.17 -17.56 -10.78
CA GLN A 128 14.82 -16.14 -10.68
C GLN A 128 15.22 -15.55 -9.33
N ARG A 129 15.03 -16.31 -8.24
CA ARG A 129 15.43 -15.91 -6.91
C ARG A 129 16.94 -15.73 -6.80
N ILE A 130 17.73 -16.72 -7.22
CA ILE A 130 19.20 -16.66 -7.20
C ILE A 130 19.72 -15.45 -7.99
N GLN A 131 19.14 -15.19 -9.17
CA GLN A 131 19.48 -14.02 -9.96
C GLN A 131 19.11 -12.71 -9.22
N THR A 132 17.93 -12.66 -8.62
CA THR A 132 17.48 -11.47 -7.88
C THR A 132 18.42 -11.16 -6.72
N GLU A 133 18.70 -12.15 -5.86
CA GLU A 133 19.62 -12.02 -4.72
C GLU A 133 21.00 -11.49 -5.15
N LYS A 134 21.49 -11.95 -6.30
CA LYS A 134 22.81 -11.55 -6.80
C LYS A 134 22.87 -10.12 -7.36
N TYR A 135 21.80 -9.64 -7.98
CA TYR A 135 21.86 -8.43 -8.81
C TYR A 135 21.00 -7.26 -8.33
N CYS A 136 20.02 -7.49 -7.45
CA CYS A 136 19.06 -6.46 -7.03
C CYS A 136 19.63 -5.39 -6.09
N ARG A 137 20.85 -5.60 -5.54
CA ARG A 137 21.46 -4.75 -4.49
C ARG A 137 20.48 -4.49 -3.33
N CYS A 138 19.81 -5.55 -2.90
CA CYS A 138 18.68 -5.50 -1.97
C CYS A 138 18.71 -6.68 -0.99
N HIS A 139 17.90 -6.60 0.08
CA HIS A 139 17.62 -7.76 0.93
C HIS A 139 16.43 -8.53 0.35
N VAL A 140 16.65 -9.78 -0.05
CA VAL A 140 15.58 -10.67 -0.54
C VAL A 140 15.09 -11.55 0.61
N ILE A 141 13.79 -11.54 0.86
CA ILE A 141 13.14 -12.35 1.91
C ILE A 141 12.06 -13.21 1.26
N ARG A 142 12.02 -14.51 1.56
CA ARG A 142 10.87 -15.34 1.17
C ARG A 142 9.68 -14.99 2.05
N PHE A 143 8.52 -14.70 1.46
CA PHE A 143 7.31 -14.55 2.25
C PHE A 143 6.83 -15.94 2.74
N PRO A 144 6.71 -16.17 4.06
CA PRO A 144 6.32 -17.46 4.61
C PRO A 144 4.78 -17.58 4.63
N PHE A 145 4.17 -17.90 3.49
CA PHE A 145 2.71 -18.02 3.37
C PHE A 145 2.12 -18.96 4.41
N GLU A 146 2.80 -20.08 4.67
CA GLU A 146 2.44 -21.10 5.65
C GLU A 146 2.30 -20.56 7.09
N LYS A 147 3.02 -19.47 7.42
CA LYS A 147 2.98 -18.86 8.75
C LYS A 147 1.72 -18.03 8.98
N PHE A 148 1.18 -17.41 7.93
CA PHE A 148 0.09 -16.44 8.04
C PHE A 148 -1.26 -16.98 7.56
N ARG A 149 -1.28 -18.13 6.87
CA ARG A 149 -2.52 -18.84 6.58
C ARG A 149 -2.30 -20.26 6.04
N PRO A 150 -3.06 -21.25 6.55
CA PRO A 150 -3.31 -22.51 5.83
C PRO A 150 -4.38 -22.37 4.73
N LEU A 151 -5.22 -21.32 4.78
CA LEU A 151 -6.51 -21.27 4.07
C LEU A 151 -6.52 -20.44 2.77
N LEU A 152 -5.39 -19.87 2.36
CA LEU A 152 -5.30 -19.15 1.08
C LEU A 152 -3.93 -19.44 0.47
N GLU A 153 -3.86 -20.51 -0.30
CA GLU A 153 -2.81 -20.66 -1.34
C GLU A 153 -2.94 -19.55 -2.41
N ASP A 154 -4.05 -18.84 -2.38
CA ASP A 154 -4.39 -17.84 -3.36
C ASP A 154 -3.75 -16.46 -3.08
N ARG A 155 -2.87 -16.05 -4.00
CA ARG A 155 -2.15 -14.78 -3.99
C ARG A 155 -3.00 -13.61 -4.50
N PHE A 156 -4.20 -13.85 -5.04
CA PHE A 156 -5.05 -12.84 -5.67
C PHE A 156 -5.58 -11.78 -4.69
N CYS A 157 -5.56 -12.05 -3.39
CA CYS A 157 -6.05 -11.11 -2.38
C CYS A 157 -5.02 -10.10 -1.86
N TYR A 158 -3.75 -10.21 -2.26
CA TYR A 158 -2.67 -9.29 -1.86
C TYR A 158 -2.53 -9.09 -0.34
N PHE A 159 -3.01 -10.06 0.47
CA PHE A 159 -3.03 -9.96 1.94
C PHE A 159 -1.62 -9.80 2.54
N TRP A 160 -0.58 -10.26 1.84
CA TRP A 160 0.81 -10.13 2.26
C TRP A 160 1.27 -8.67 2.31
N LYS A 161 0.68 -7.76 1.52
CA LYS A 161 1.11 -6.37 1.37
C LYS A 161 1.06 -5.57 2.68
N PRO A 162 -0.08 -5.50 3.40
CA PRO A 162 -0.10 -4.84 4.71
C PRO A 162 0.85 -5.47 5.73
N LEU A 163 1.10 -6.78 5.64
CA LEU A 163 1.98 -7.49 6.58
C LEU A 163 3.43 -7.07 6.39
N ILE A 164 3.93 -7.04 5.16
CA ILE A 164 5.32 -6.62 4.88
C ILE A 164 5.52 -5.13 5.17
N ILE A 165 4.50 -4.29 4.98
CA ILE A 165 4.51 -2.87 5.35
C ILE A 165 4.59 -2.72 6.87
N ARG A 166 3.75 -3.44 7.62
CA ARG A 166 3.76 -3.45 9.08
C ARG A 166 5.07 -3.97 9.68
N ALA A 167 5.70 -4.94 9.01
CA ALA A 167 6.98 -5.48 9.43
C ALA A 167 8.10 -4.44 9.34
N LEU A 168 8.11 -3.62 8.28
CA LEU A 168 9.23 -2.72 7.98
C LEU A 168 9.05 -1.27 8.43
N ILE A 169 7.83 -0.82 8.73
CA ILE A 169 7.59 0.59 9.11
C ILE A 169 8.38 1.01 10.36
N GLY A 170 8.60 0.09 11.31
CA GLY A 170 9.43 0.35 12.50
C GLY A 170 10.94 0.42 12.22
N LYS A 171 11.38 0.08 11.01
CA LYS A 171 12.80 0.06 10.59
C LYS A 171 13.21 1.33 9.83
N VAL A 172 12.29 2.25 9.57
CA VAL A 172 12.58 3.50 8.85
C VAL A 172 12.58 4.71 9.78
N ARG A 173 13.49 5.66 9.54
CA ARG A 173 13.52 6.94 10.26
C ARG A 173 12.76 8.05 9.55
N LYS A 174 12.72 8.04 8.21
CA LYS A 174 12.04 9.06 7.40
C LYS A 174 10.82 8.50 6.69
N GLY A 175 10.95 7.40 5.96
CA GLY A 175 9.81 6.86 5.22
C GLY A 175 10.03 5.46 4.64
N LEU A 176 8.93 4.73 4.57
CA LEU A 176 8.83 3.44 3.90
C LEU A 176 8.10 3.66 2.58
N VAL A 177 8.77 3.38 1.46
CA VAL A 177 8.20 3.49 0.11
C VAL A 177 7.81 2.11 -0.37
N TYR A 178 6.52 1.81 -0.42
CA TYR A 178 5.99 0.63 -1.07
C TYR A 178 5.85 0.86 -2.58
N GLN A 179 6.20 -0.15 -3.38
CA GLN A 179 5.95 -0.17 -4.82
C GLN A 179 5.74 -1.58 -5.38
N ASP A 180 4.82 -1.72 -6.32
CA ASP A 180 4.65 -2.89 -7.18
C ASP A 180 5.75 -2.92 -8.26
N SER A 181 5.97 -4.09 -8.85
CA SER A 181 6.90 -4.31 -9.98
C SER A 181 6.63 -3.41 -11.20
N SER A 182 5.43 -2.84 -11.33
CA SER A 182 5.03 -1.95 -12.42
C SER A 182 5.38 -0.46 -12.19
N VAL A 183 5.88 -0.08 -11.02
CA VAL A 183 6.13 1.33 -10.67
C VAL A 183 7.52 1.78 -11.13
N ARG A 184 7.60 2.96 -11.74
CA ARG A 184 8.87 3.63 -12.05
C ARG A 184 8.84 5.02 -11.43
N TRP A 185 9.87 5.34 -10.66
CA TRP A 185 10.03 6.66 -10.07
C TRP A 185 10.77 7.58 -11.04
N THR A 186 10.37 8.84 -11.05
CA THR A 186 11.15 9.90 -11.68
C THR A 186 12.03 10.60 -10.64
N SER A 187 12.75 11.63 -11.06
CA SER A 187 13.52 12.48 -10.14
C SER A 187 12.67 13.26 -9.13
N HIS A 188 11.34 13.28 -9.28
CA HIS A 188 10.42 14.00 -8.39
C HIS A 188 9.92 13.19 -7.18
N ILE A 189 10.55 12.04 -6.87
CA ILE A 189 10.19 11.24 -5.69
C ILE A 189 10.44 11.97 -4.36
N LYS A 190 11.49 12.81 -4.25
CA LYS A 190 11.88 13.45 -2.98
C LYS A 190 10.74 14.26 -2.33
N PRO A 191 10.04 15.15 -3.06
CA PRO A 191 8.87 15.83 -2.51
C PRO A 191 7.76 14.90 -1.99
N LEU A 192 7.52 13.76 -2.66
CA LEU A 192 6.52 12.80 -2.17
C LEU A 192 6.98 12.12 -0.89
N LEU A 193 8.27 11.79 -0.80
CA LEU A 193 8.86 11.22 0.42
C LEU A 193 8.77 12.19 1.59
N GLU A 194 9.09 13.47 1.37
CA GLU A 194 8.97 14.53 2.39
C GLU A 194 7.53 14.68 2.87
N ARG A 195 6.55 14.62 1.95
CA ARG A 195 5.13 14.64 2.33
C ARG A 195 4.72 13.40 3.13
N GLY A 196 5.12 12.21 2.69
CA GLY A 196 4.82 10.96 3.42
C GLY A 196 5.43 10.96 4.82
N ALA A 197 6.64 11.51 4.99
CA ALA A 197 7.27 11.69 6.29
C ALA A 197 6.54 12.72 7.17
N ALA A 198 6.11 13.84 6.59
CA ALA A 198 5.46 14.94 7.32
C ALA A 198 4.01 14.64 7.72
N PHE A 199 3.23 14.02 6.83
CA PHE A 199 1.81 13.75 7.02
C PHE A 199 1.51 12.30 7.41
N GLY A 200 2.53 11.45 7.47
CA GLY A 200 2.41 10.02 7.76
C GLY A 200 1.98 9.16 6.58
N LEU A 201 1.32 9.74 5.57
CA LEU A 201 0.89 9.03 4.37
C LEU A 201 1.06 9.91 3.14
N GLN A 202 1.54 9.33 2.04
CA GLN A 202 1.45 9.91 0.70
C GLN A 202 1.14 8.81 -0.31
N TYR A 203 0.02 8.96 -1.02
CA TYR A 203 -0.44 8.01 -2.04
C TYR A 203 -0.66 8.70 -3.38
N HIS A 204 -0.45 7.96 -4.46
CA HIS A 204 -1.01 8.32 -5.74
C HIS A 204 -2.48 7.87 -5.80
N VAL A 205 -3.32 8.65 -6.48
CA VAL A 205 -4.72 8.29 -6.76
C VAL A 205 -4.90 8.22 -8.26
N SER A 206 -5.62 7.19 -8.71
CA SER A 206 -5.91 7.02 -10.13
C SER A 206 -7.07 7.94 -10.54
N ASP A 207 -7.04 8.42 -11.79
CA ASP A 207 -8.16 9.12 -12.43
C ASP A 207 -9.37 8.19 -12.74
N VAL A 208 -9.27 6.89 -12.42
CA VAL A 208 -10.37 5.93 -12.56
C VAL A 208 -11.52 6.32 -11.63
N PRO A 209 -12.79 6.24 -12.08
CA PRO A 209 -13.93 6.55 -11.24
C PRO A 209 -13.85 5.83 -9.89
N PRO A 210 -14.15 6.52 -8.78
CA PRO A 210 -14.26 5.85 -7.50
C PRO A 210 -15.31 4.73 -7.65
N ASN A 211 -15.13 3.60 -6.95
CA ASN A 211 -16.20 2.65 -6.57
C ASN A 211 -16.09 1.20 -7.08
N VAL A 212 -15.08 0.78 -7.84
CA VAL A 212 -15.08 -0.61 -8.35
C VAL A 212 -14.85 -1.66 -7.25
N SER A 213 -14.03 -1.35 -6.24
CA SER A 213 -13.52 -2.34 -5.27
C SER A 213 -14.36 -2.47 -3.99
N VAL A 214 -14.85 -1.33 -3.45
CA VAL A 214 -15.54 -1.28 -2.15
C VAL A 214 -16.95 -1.86 -2.23
N ASP A 215 -17.69 -1.66 -3.33
CA ASP A 215 -19.09 -2.09 -3.45
C ASP A 215 -19.29 -3.62 -3.48
N ARG A 216 -18.21 -4.42 -3.48
CA ARG A 216 -18.27 -5.85 -3.81
C ARG A 216 -17.98 -6.81 -2.66
N LEU A 217 -17.63 -6.33 -1.47
CA LEU A 217 -17.34 -7.19 -0.30
C LEU A 217 -18.20 -6.85 0.92
N LYS A 218 -19.42 -7.39 0.97
CA LYS A 218 -20.30 -7.30 2.16
C LYS A 218 -19.58 -7.75 3.45
N GLN A 219 -18.68 -8.74 3.34
CA GLN A 219 -17.87 -9.20 4.47
C GLN A 219 -16.96 -8.09 5.03
N MET A 220 -16.33 -7.29 4.16
CA MET A 220 -15.47 -6.17 4.57
C MET A 220 -16.32 -5.06 5.21
N SER A 221 -17.49 -4.78 4.65
CA SER A 221 -18.52 -3.90 5.24
C SER A 221 -18.83 -4.32 6.69
N ASN A 222 -19.15 -5.60 6.88
CA ASN A 222 -19.49 -6.17 8.19
C ASN A 222 -18.31 -6.12 9.15
N PHE A 223 -17.10 -6.40 8.66
CA PHE A 223 -15.88 -6.37 9.46
C PHE A 223 -15.59 -4.97 10.02
N PHE A 224 -15.76 -3.92 9.20
CA PHE A 224 -15.56 -2.54 9.61
C PHE A 224 -16.79 -1.88 10.24
N GLY A 225 -17.94 -2.57 10.28
CA GLY A 225 -19.19 -2.02 10.82
C GLY A 225 -19.76 -0.85 10.01
N GLU A 226 -19.40 -0.72 8.74
CA GLU A 226 -19.72 0.44 7.90
C GLU A 226 -20.43 0.02 6.63
N GLU A 227 -21.28 0.91 6.08
CA GLU A 227 -21.88 0.70 4.75
C GLU A 227 -20.87 1.07 3.66
N LEU A 228 -20.63 0.17 2.71
CA LEU A 228 -19.69 0.38 1.61
C LEU A 228 -19.98 1.66 0.80
N CYS A 229 -21.25 2.04 0.67
CA CYS A 229 -21.64 3.26 -0.03
C CYS A 229 -21.14 4.55 0.65
N ALA A 230 -20.83 4.53 1.95
CA ALA A 230 -20.34 5.70 2.68
C ALA A 230 -18.94 6.13 2.20
N PHE A 231 -18.18 5.21 1.59
CA PHE A 231 -16.84 5.46 1.10
C PHE A 231 -16.77 5.93 -0.36
N ARG A 232 -17.91 6.05 -1.04
CA ARG A 232 -17.95 6.35 -2.48
C ARG A 232 -17.40 7.72 -2.85
N HIS A 233 -17.46 8.67 -1.94
CA HIS A 233 -16.95 10.03 -2.14
C HIS A 233 -15.42 10.13 -1.99
N PHE A 234 -14.77 9.09 -1.47
CA PHE A 234 -13.32 9.04 -1.35
C PHE A 234 -12.71 8.45 -2.63
N PRO A 235 -11.58 9.01 -3.12
CA PRO A 235 -10.88 8.44 -4.25
C PRO A 235 -10.38 7.03 -3.94
N GLU A 236 -10.22 6.24 -5.00
CA GLU A 236 -9.50 4.98 -4.89
C GLU A 236 -8.01 5.24 -4.78
N LEU A 237 -7.40 4.79 -3.69
CA LEU A 237 -5.95 4.83 -3.53
C LEU A 237 -5.32 3.85 -4.52
N ASP A 238 -4.27 4.29 -5.23
CA ASP A 238 -3.52 3.40 -6.10
C ASP A 238 -2.77 2.37 -5.24
N GLY A 239 -3.10 1.09 -5.39
CA GLY A 239 -2.45 0.02 -4.64
C GLY A 239 -1.02 -0.27 -5.09
N SER A 240 -0.60 0.31 -6.22
CA SER A 240 0.71 0.04 -6.79
C SER A 240 1.84 0.74 -6.04
N ASN A 241 1.57 1.84 -5.34
CA ASN A 241 2.61 2.60 -4.66
C ASN A 241 2.07 3.35 -3.44
N GLY A 242 2.94 3.59 -2.46
CA GLY A 242 2.58 4.35 -1.28
C GLY A 242 3.79 4.70 -0.43
N ILE A 243 3.76 5.84 0.23
CA ILE A 243 4.81 6.27 1.16
C ILE A 243 4.20 6.41 2.55
N PHE A 244 4.84 5.76 3.52
CA PHE A 244 4.39 5.69 4.90
C PHE A 244 5.44 6.30 5.82
N GLY A 245 5.04 7.26 6.65
CA GLY A 245 5.86 7.80 7.73
C GLY A 245 5.82 6.88 8.95
N ASN A 246 6.95 6.75 9.64
CA ASN A 246 7.04 6.01 10.90
C ASN A 246 6.48 6.85 12.05
N LEU A 247 5.15 6.99 12.09
CA LEU A 247 4.42 7.75 13.09
C LEU A 247 3.46 6.83 13.83
N PRO A 248 3.29 6.97 15.16
CA PRO A 248 2.43 6.09 15.94
C PRO A 248 1.01 5.94 15.39
N PHE A 249 0.38 7.04 14.92
CA PHE A 249 -0.97 6.97 14.35
C PHE A 249 -1.01 6.26 12.99
N VAL A 250 0.03 6.37 12.16
CA VAL A 250 0.12 5.60 10.91
C VAL A 250 0.20 4.12 11.24
N ILE A 251 1.02 3.74 12.22
CA ILE A 251 1.13 2.33 12.61
C ILE A 251 -0.19 1.82 13.18
N ARG A 252 -0.73 2.49 14.20
CA ARG A 252 -1.87 2.00 14.99
C ARG A 252 -3.23 2.19 14.33
N ALA A 253 -3.46 3.30 13.65
CA ALA A 253 -4.77 3.63 13.09
C ALA A 253 -4.87 3.32 11.59
N LEU A 254 -3.75 3.21 10.87
CA LEU A 254 -3.76 2.87 9.43
C LEU A 254 -3.27 1.45 9.18
N ILE A 255 -2.03 1.14 9.53
CA ILE A 255 -1.37 -0.11 9.13
C ILE A 255 -1.90 -1.31 9.92
N GLU A 256 -2.13 -1.17 11.22
CA GLU A 256 -2.62 -2.28 12.07
C GLU A 256 -4.03 -2.75 11.69
N PRO A 257 -5.04 -1.87 11.50
CA PRO A 257 -6.36 -2.30 11.02
C PRO A 257 -6.30 -2.93 9.63
N TRP A 258 -5.43 -2.42 8.75
CA TRP A 258 -5.22 -2.98 7.42
C TRP A 258 -4.60 -4.39 7.48
N ALA A 259 -3.58 -4.59 8.30
CA ALA A 259 -2.95 -5.88 8.56
C ALA A 259 -3.90 -6.86 9.26
N LYS A 260 -4.72 -6.37 10.20
CA LYS A 260 -5.71 -7.17 10.90
C LYS A 260 -6.76 -7.72 9.94
N CYS A 261 -7.28 -6.87 9.05
CA CYS A 261 -8.20 -7.29 7.98
C CYS A 261 -7.56 -8.31 7.02
N ALA A 262 -6.27 -8.19 6.71
CA ALA A 262 -5.56 -9.17 5.87
C ALA A 262 -5.45 -10.56 6.52
N LEU A 263 -5.29 -10.60 7.84
CA LEU A 263 -5.22 -11.84 8.61
C LEU A 263 -6.59 -12.45 8.94
N ASP A 264 -7.68 -11.73 8.70
CA ASP A 264 -9.03 -12.20 8.97
C ASP A 264 -9.71 -12.77 7.72
N ALA A 265 -10.32 -13.94 7.83
CA ALA A 265 -11.08 -14.54 6.74
C ALA A 265 -12.40 -13.83 6.45
N ALA A 266 -12.96 -13.14 7.45
CA ALA A 266 -14.18 -12.39 7.27
C ALA A 266 -13.95 -11.01 6.63
N CYS A 267 -12.71 -10.61 6.30
CA CYS A 267 -12.43 -9.26 5.83
C CYS A 267 -11.91 -9.19 4.39
N MET A 268 -10.60 -9.34 4.17
CA MET A 268 -9.97 -8.94 2.90
C MET A 268 -10.23 -9.89 1.74
N CYS A 269 -10.22 -11.21 1.99
CA CYS A 269 -10.32 -12.21 0.94
C CYS A 269 -11.64 -12.98 1.03
N PRO A 270 -12.50 -12.96 0.00
CA PRO A 270 -13.73 -13.74 0.01
C PRO A 270 -13.45 -15.23 -0.19
N ASP A 271 -14.43 -16.09 0.13
CA ASP A 271 -14.34 -17.55 -0.03
C ASP A 271 -14.08 -18.00 -1.49
N GLN A 272 -14.28 -17.10 -2.47
CA GLN A 272 -14.02 -17.32 -3.91
C GLN A 272 -13.47 -16.06 -4.58
N PRO A 273 -12.18 -15.74 -4.41
CA PRO A 273 -11.60 -14.48 -4.89
C PRO A 273 -11.54 -14.39 -6.42
N GLU A 274 -11.36 -15.51 -7.13
CA GLU A 274 -11.35 -15.57 -8.59
C GLU A 274 -12.73 -15.24 -9.19
N ALA A 275 -13.80 -15.78 -8.59
CA ALA A 275 -15.19 -15.51 -9.01
C ALA A 275 -15.63 -14.08 -8.67
N ALA A 276 -15.16 -13.53 -7.55
CA ALA A 276 -15.37 -12.13 -7.19
C ALA A 276 -14.69 -11.17 -8.18
N GLY A 277 -13.53 -11.55 -8.72
CA GLY A 277 -12.82 -10.79 -9.77
C GLY A 277 -13.46 -10.86 -11.16
N SER A 278 -14.14 -11.95 -11.50
CA SER A 278 -14.76 -12.18 -12.82
C SER A 278 -16.17 -11.60 -12.96
N LEU A 279 -16.83 -11.20 -11.87
CA LEU A 279 -18.05 -10.37 -11.90
C LEU A 279 -17.82 -8.97 -12.52
N GLY A 280 -16.59 -8.65 -12.93
CA GLY A 280 -16.24 -7.46 -13.72
C GLY A 280 -16.71 -7.53 -15.18
N ASP A 281 -17.08 -8.69 -15.71
CA ASP A 281 -17.43 -8.86 -17.13
C ASP A 281 -18.87 -8.44 -17.47
N GLN A 282 -19.75 -8.22 -16.48
CA GLN A 282 -21.17 -7.91 -16.70
C GLN A 282 -21.55 -6.43 -16.57
N LEU A 283 -20.61 -5.57 -16.20
CA LEU A 283 -20.77 -4.11 -16.24
C LEU A 283 -19.87 -3.57 -17.34
N SER A 284 -20.41 -2.71 -18.20
CA SER A 284 -19.83 -2.20 -19.45
C SER A 284 -18.47 -1.50 -19.34
N ASP A 285 -17.88 -1.43 -18.14
CA ASP A 285 -16.69 -0.63 -17.84
C ASP A 285 -15.44 -1.48 -17.48
N GLY A 286 -15.46 -2.80 -17.68
CA GLY A 286 -14.24 -3.59 -17.93
C GLY A 286 -13.13 -3.59 -16.86
N HIS A 287 -13.40 -3.22 -15.62
CA HIS A 287 -12.40 -3.21 -14.55
C HIS A 287 -12.49 -4.47 -13.68
N ARG A 288 -11.57 -5.43 -13.90
CA ARG A 288 -11.36 -6.60 -13.02
C ARG A 288 -10.89 -6.12 -11.64
N SER A 289 -11.74 -6.20 -10.61
CA SER A 289 -11.37 -5.76 -9.26
C SER A 289 -10.64 -6.87 -8.49
N HIS A 290 -9.32 -6.94 -8.65
CA HIS A 290 -8.43 -7.75 -7.79
C HIS A 290 -7.85 -6.93 -6.61
N GLY A 291 -8.29 -5.69 -6.41
CA GLY A 291 -7.72 -4.75 -5.44
C GLY A 291 -8.35 -4.80 -4.05
N PHE A 292 -8.43 -5.98 -3.44
CA PHE A 292 -9.05 -6.12 -2.10
C PHE A 292 -8.25 -5.39 -1.01
N ASP A 293 -6.92 -5.44 -1.09
CA ASP A 293 -6.03 -4.67 -0.22
C ASP A 293 -6.26 -3.16 -0.35
N ARG A 294 -6.52 -2.68 -1.57
CA ARG A 294 -6.82 -1.27 -1.87
C ARG A 294 -8.15 -0.81 -1.29
N ALA A 295 -9.17 -1.66 -1.39
CA ALA A 295 -10.48 -1.39 -0.79
C ALA A 295 -10.36 -1.23 0.73
N THR A 296 -9.65 -2.15 1.39
CA THR A 296 -9.39 -2.05 2.82
C THR A 296 -8.62 -0.77 3.16
N LEU A 297 -7.55 -0.48 2.44
CA LEU A 297 -6.74 0.70 2.69
C LEU A 297 -7.56 1.99 2.53
N LYS A 298 -8.44 2.05 1.52
CA LYS A 298 -9.36 3.16 1.32
C LYS A 298 -10.30 3.35 2.52
N ILE A 299 -10.92 2.28 3.02
CA ILE A 299 -11.81 2.35 4.18
C ILE A 299 -11.06 2.92 5.39
N VAL A 300 -9.90 2.34 5.71
CA VAL A 300 -9.13 2.75 6.88
C VAL A 300 -8.61 4.19 6.74
N ALA A 301 -8.08 4.56 5.56
CA ALA A 301 -7.60 5.91 5.30
C ALA A 301 -8.74 6.94 5.32
N ALA A 302 -9.93 6.61 4.82
CA ALA A 302 -11.09 7.48 4.89
C ALA A 302 -11.58 7.68 6.34
N LYS A 303 -11.63 6.61 7.16
CA LYS A 303 -11.98 6.72 8.59
C LYS A 303 -10.94 7.55 9.36
N LEU A 304 -9.65 7.44 9.00
CA LEU A 304 -8.55 8.15 9.67
C LEU A 304 -8.46 9.63 9.27
N PHE A 305 -8.47 9.92 7.97
CA PHE A 305 -8.19 11.26 7.46
C PHE A 305 -9.45 12.05 7.10
N ASP A 306 -10.58 11.38 6.82
CA ASP A 306 -11.83 12.00 6.40
C ASP A 306 -11.57 13.09 5.33
N ASN A 307 -12.04 14.33 5.53
CA ASN A 307 -11.83 15.43 4.61
C ASN A 307 -10.35 15.80 4.39
N ALA A 308 -9.48 15.47 5.35
CA ALA A 308 -8.04 15.66 5.23
C ALA A 308 -7.35 14.63 4.33
N LEU A 309 -8.04 13.59 3.84
CA LEU A 309 -7.45 12.60 2.92
C LEU A 309 -6.84 13.28 1.68
N ARG A 310 -7.41 14.41 1.24
CA ARG A 310 -6.91 15.24 0.13
C ARG A 310 -5.47 15.76 0.36
N ARG A 311 -5.01 15.85 1.61
CA ARG A 311 -3.65 16.29 1.97
C ARG A 311 -2.60 15.20 1.80
N VAL A 312 -3.02 13.94 1.79
CA VAL A 312 -2.14 12.76 1.74
C VAL A 312 -2.22 11.99 0.41
N ILE A 313 -2.95 12.53 -0.57
CA ILE A 313 -3.06 11.96 -1.93
C ILE A 313 -2.49 12.91 -2.97
N THR A 314 -2.11 12.37 -4.13
CA THR A 314 -1.68 13.15 -5.29
C THR A 314 -2.18 12.57 -6.62
N LEU A 315 -2.65 13.45 -7.51
CA LEU A 315 -2.88 13.17 -8.93
C LEU A 315 -1.65 13.52 -9.79
N ASP A 316 -0.59 14.06 -9.16
CA ASP A 316 0.61 14.47 -9.89
C ASP A 316 1.40 13.26 -10.37
N ASN A 317 1.28 12.98 -11.67
CA ASN A 317 2.00 11.92 -12.36
C ASN A 317 3.49 12.26 -12.60
N LYS A 318 3.96 13.46 -12.27
CA LYS A 318 5.37 13.84 -12.52
C LYS A 318 6.36 12.97 -11.77
N ALA A 319 5.97 12.38 -10.65
CA ALA A 319 6.84 11.57 -9.79
C ALA A 319 6.82 10.08 -10.11
N ILE A 320 5.78 9.60 -10.81
CA ILE A 320 5.52 8.18 -10.98
C ILE A 320 5.04 7.89 -12.40
N ASP A 321 5.75 6.99 -13.07
CA ASP A 321 5.29 6.38 -14.31
C ASP A 321 4.87 4.93 -14.02
N THR A 322 3.62 4.58 -14.34
CA THR A 322 3.12 3.20 -14.24
C THR A 322 3.33 2.47 -15.56
N VAL A 323 3.98 1.32 -15.48
CA VAL A 323 4.38 0.48 -16.62
C VAL A 323 3.26 -0.52 -16.93
N ARG A 324 2.84 -0.59 -18.20
CA ARG A 324 1.94 -1.65 -18.70
C ARG A 324 2.74 -2.92 -19.00
N ARG A 325 2.12 -4.10 -18.83
CA ARG A 325 2.64 -5.40 -19.30
C ARG A 325 3.11 -5.26 -20.76
N GLY A 326 4.43 -5.19 -20.97
CA GLY A 326 5.05 -4.91 -22.28
C GLY A 326 6.22 -3.92 -22.23
N LEU A 327 6.25 -3.03 -21.23
CA LEU A 327 7.42 -2.19 -20.89
C LEU A 327 8.38 -2.93 -19.94
N ALA A 328 8.36 -4.26 -20.01
CA ALA A 328 9.23 -5.15 -19.27
C ALA A 328 10.68 -5.02 -19.77
N MET A 329 11.66 -5.24 -18.89
CA MET A 329 13.06 -5.33 -19.28
C MET A 329 13.53 -6.77 -19.06
N PRO A 330 13.25 -7.68 -20.02
CA PRO A 330 13.83 -9.01 -19.95
C PRO A 330 15.35 -8.87 -19.87
N ASP A 331 15.97 -9.70 -19.05
CA ASP A 331 17.42 -9.82 -18.93
C ASP A 331 18.18 -8.60 -18.38
N TYR A 332 17.55 -7.64 -17.69
CA TYR A 332 18.31 -6.56 -17.04
C TYR A 332 19.40 -7.12 -16.11
N PHE A 333 19.07 -8.10 -15.27
CA PHE A 333 20.05 -8.73 -14.38
C PHE A 333 21.18 -9.43 -15.14
N ASN A 334 20.87 -10.10 -16.25
CA ASN A 334 21.89 -10.70 -17.12
C ASN A 334 22.77 -9.64 -17.81
N SER A 335 22.20 -8.48 -18.16
CA SER A 335 22.94 -7.37 -18.78
C SER A 335 24.02 -6.78 -17.87
N ILE A 336 23.85 -6.87 -16.54
CA ILE A 336 24.85 -6.44 -15.56
C ILE A 336 26.09 -7.34 -15.65
N VAL A 337 25.90 -8.65 -15.81
CA VAL A 337 27.00 -9.64 -15.95
C VAL A 337 27.89 -9.31 -17.13
N ASN A 338 27.27 -9.04 -18.28
CA ASN A 338 28.00 -8.79 -19.53
C ASN A 338 28.82 -7.49 -19.48
N LYS A 339 28.38 -6.50 -18.70
CA LYS A 339 29.16 -5.26 -18.47
C LYS A 339 30.35 -5.50 -17.55
N SER A 340 30.19 -6.30 -16.50
CA SER A 340 31.29 -6.62 -15.57
C SER A 340 32.39 -7.45 -16.24
N ALA A 341 32.03 -8.40 -17.11
CA ALA A 341 32.99 -9.23 -17.84
C ALA A 341 33.77 -8.47 -18.95
N GLY A 342 33.26 -7.33 -19.41
CA GLY A 342 33.90 -6.48 -20.42
C GLY A 342 34.92 -5.48 -19.88
N HIS A 343 35.09 -5.38 -18.55
CA HIS A 343 36.11 -4.52 -17.91
C HIS A 343 37.30 -5.33 -17.34
N GLU A 344 37.28 -6.66 -17.47
CA GLU A 344 38.39 -7.56 -17.11
C GLU A 344 39.25 -7.96 -18.33
N LYS A 345 39.18 -7.23 -19.45
CA LYS A 345 40.03 -7.45 -20.62
C LYS A 345 40.93 -6.27 -20.94
#